data_AF-A0A6A6VWW5-F1
#
_entry.id   AF-A0A6A6VWW5-F1
#
_cell.length_a   1.000
_cell.length_b   1.000
_cell.length_c   1.000
_cell.angle_alpha   90.00
_cell.angle_beta   90.00
_cell.angle_gamma   90.00
#
_symmetry.space_group_name_H-M   'P 1'
#
loop_
_entity.id
_entity.type
_entity.pdbx_description
1 polymer ?
#
loop_
_entity_poly.entity_id
_entity_poly.type
_entity_poly.pdbx_seq_one_letter_code
_entity_poly.pdbx_strand_id
1 'polypeptide(L)'
;MTARISNNYGLLDQAEEDEIHKSRPYAIETKPFTRIASRLLQPTSLINQPPAHLPTPPPDGNTLDEEAAAKTADRQQIEEQRRIWREECMLDFAAFESSIVRIQLLHNSNEVERARYAAEKLKIQETMQRVRDNTTELHVQLEEAQNKLTLRKTYDQLADKILSNRMLKPREDQHVQLEKLNSEIAELEREKEQYAETWTERRNQFKRIVEEGKNMLRIIRDEKEEAERKEGMEGGDDVDDGEGSTVRGEISRMGTPKPDGAVTPMHKSNNGDESSSQLAVPKSQHGMSGSPAHTRSTDLSPVGPEEKDTHDTDMTNSEGEIEEGEADVDSDIGEAMVTE
;
A
#
# COMPACT_ATOMS: atom_id res chain seq x y z
N MET A 1 3.02 -30.81 -49.89
CA MET A 1 4.08 -29.81 -49.66
C MET A 1 3.43 -28.45 -49.58
N THR A 2 3.04 -28.01 -48.38
CA THR A 2 2.47 -26.69 -48.13
C THR A 2 3.59 -25.79 -47.61
N ALA A 3 4.07 -24.88 -48.47
CA ALA A 3 5.01 -23.85 -48.08
C ALA A 3 4.31 -22.88 -47.12
N ARG A 4 4.74 -22.87 -45.86
CA ARG A 4 4.40 -21.78 -44.93
C ARG A 4 5.10 -20.53 -45.44
N ILE A 5 4.32 -19.56 -45.92
CA ILE A 5 4.81 -18.20 -46.14
C ILE A 5 4.97 -17.61 -44.74
N SER A 6 6.20 -17.62 -44.20
CA SER A 6 6.53 -16.82 -43.02
C SER A 6 6.46 -15.35 -43.45
N ASN A 7 5.34 -14.70 -43.16
CA ASN A 7 5.24 -13.25 -43.28
C ASN A 7 6.11 -12.64 -42.17
N ASN A 8 7.32 -12.26 -42.53
CA ASN A 8 8.24 -11.57 -41.65
C ASN A 8 7.80 -10.10 -41.55
N TYR A 9 7.11 -9.72 -40.48
CA TYR A 9 6.67 -8.34 -40.22
C TYR A 9 7.78 -7.49 -39.57
N GLY A 10 9.03 -7.65 -40.04
CA GLY A 10 10.18 -6.84 -39.62
C GLY A 10 10.26 -5.53 -40.39
N LEU A 11 11.09 -4.58 -39.92
CA LEU A 11 11.47 -3.43 -40.75
C LEU A 11 12.20 -3.95 -41.98
N LEU A 12 11.77 -3.49 -43.15
CA LEU A 12 12.39 -3.82 -44.43
C LEU A 12 13.76 -3.12 -44.53
N ASP A 13 14.72 -3.74 -45.22
CA ASP A 13 15.99 -3.06 -45.50
C ASP A 13 15.75 -1.92 -46.50
N GLN A 14 16.58 -0.87 -46.42
CA GLN A 14 16.41 0.34 -47.24
C GLN A 14 16.42 0.02 -48.75
N ALA A 15 17.24 -0.95 -49.16
CA ALA A 15 17.34 -1.36 -50.56
C ALA A 15 16.04 -2.01 -51.08
N GLU A 16 15.39 -2.81 -50.25
CA GLU A 16 14.13 -3.49 -50.56
C GLU A 16 12.96 -2.49 -50.53
N GLU A 17 12.97 -1.52 -49.60
CA GLU A 17 11.99 -0.43 -49.55
C GLU A 17 12.07 0.45 -50.81
N ASP A 18 13.30 0.81 -51.23
CA ASP A 18 13.54 1.58 -52.45
C ASP A 18 13.08 0.83 -53.72
N GLU A 19 13.19 -0.50 -53.75
CA GLU A 19 12.69 -1.31 -54.87
C GLU A 19 11.16 -1.29 -54.97
N ILE A 20 10.47 -1.38 -53.83
CA ILE A 20 9.01 -1.21 -53.78
C ILE A 20 8.63 0.19 -54.25
N HIS A 21 9.34 1.23 -53.83
CA HIS A 21 9.10 2.60 -54.28
C HIS A 21 9.30 2.79 -55.79
N LYS A 22 10.25 2.11 -56.42
CA LYS A 22 10.44 2.13 -57.88
C LYS A 22 9.29 1.47 -58.63
N SER A 23 8.66 0.46 -58.03
CA SER A 23 7.48 -0.23 -58.59
C SER A 23 6.15 0.49 -58.32
N ARG A 24 6.18 1.49 -57.44
CA ARG A 24 4.99 2.22 -56.95
C ARG A 24 4.33 3.21 -57.91
N PRO A 25 4.94 3.79 -58.97
CA PRO A 25 4.23 4.75 -59.79
C PRO A 25 3.06 4.03 -60.47
N TYR A 26 1.86 4.28 -59.95
CA TYR A 26 0.68 3.55 -60.35
C TYR A 26 0.39 3.81 -61.82
N ALA A 27 -0.20 2.84 -62.51
CA ALA A 27 -0.59 3.01 -63.92
C ALA A 27 -1.48 4.25 -64.15
N ILE A 28 -2.13 4.78 -63.11
CA ILE A 28 -2.92 6.01 -63.15
C ILE A 28 -2.03 7.25 -63.24
N GLU A 29 -0.89 7.25 -62.56
CA GLU A 29 0.04 8.38 -62.50
C GLU A 29 0.97 8.40 -63.72
N THR A 30 1.31 7.24 -64.30
CA THR A 30 2.21 7.16 -65.46
C THR A 30 1.51 7.36 -66.81
N LYS A 31 0.20 7.11 -66.88
CA LYS A 31 -0.60 7.23 -68.12
C LYS A 31 -0.61 8.65 -68.72
N PRO A 32 -0.84 9.74 -67.96
CA PRO A 32 -0.83 11.09 -68.51
C PRO A 32 0.54 11.45 -69.11
N PHE A 33 1.63 11.08 -68.44
CA PHE A 33 3.01 11.33 -68.88
C PHE A 33 3.31 10.58 -70.18
N THR A 34 2.97 9.30 -70.23
CA THR A 34 3.20 8.46 -71.42
C THR A 34 2.32 8.86 -72.60
N ARG A 35 1.06 9.26 -72.36
CA ARG A 35 0.17 9.78 -73.42
C ARG A 35 0.71 11.07 -74.04
N ILE A 36 1.05 12.07 -73.23
CA ILE A 36 1.66 13.32 -73.71
C ILE A 36 2.96 13.03 -74.46
N ALA A 37 3.85 12.22 -73.87
CA ALA A 37 5.12 11.86 -74.51
C ALA A 37 4.88 11.16 -75.85
N SER A 38 3.95 10.21 -75.92
CA SER A 38 3.60 9.53 -77.17
C SER A 38 3.03 10.49 -78.21
N ARG A 39 2.15 11.41 -77.81
CA ARG A 39 1.44 12.31 -78.73
C ARG A 39 2.33 13.44 -79.27
N LEU A 40 3.30 13.90 -78.49
CA LEU A 40 4.20 15.00 -78.86
C LEU A 40 5.52 14.52 -79.48
N LEU A 41 6.10 13.43 -78.96
CA LEU A 41 7.46 13.01 -79.32
C LEU A 41 7.50 11.87 -80.36
N GLN A 42 6.36 11.23 -80.67
CA GLN A 42 6.36 10.21 -81.72
C GLN A 42 6.67 10.81 -83.09
N PRO A 43 7.43 10.11 -83.95
CA PRO A 43 7.72 10.57 -85.32
C PRO A 43 6.46 10.84 -86.16
N THR A 44 5.35 10.17 -85.83
CA THR A 44 4.03 10.32 -86.46
C THR A 44 3.23 11.52 -85.95
N SER A 45 3.77 12.29 -85.00
CA SER A 45 3.09 13.47 -84.45
C SER A 45 2.91 14.56 -85.50
N LEU A 46 1.75 15.22 -85.48
CA LEU A 46 1.41 16.35 -86.36
C LEU A 46 2.30 17.59 -86.12
N ILE A 47 3.12 17.58 -85.06
CA ILE A 47 4.20 18.57 -84.82
C ILE A 47 5.33 18.40 -85.83
N ASN A 48 5.69 17.15 -86.15
CA ASN A 48 6.78 16.82 -87.08
C ASN A 48 6.33 16.87 -88.54
N GLN A 49 5.02 17.07 -88.79
CA GLN A 49 4.42 17.20 -90.11
C GLN A 49 3.82 18.61 -90.26
N PRO A 50 4.63 19.63 -90.59
CA PRO A 50 4.13 20.97 -90.85
C PRO A 50 3.17 20.97 -92.04
N PRO A 51 2.13 21.82 -92.05
CA PRO A 51 1.22 21.93 -93.18
C PRO A 51 2.01 22.35 -94.42
N ALA A 52 1.92 21.55 -95.50
CA ALA A 52 2.70 21.75 -96.72
C ALA A 52 2.35 23.04 -97.48
N HIS A 53 1.18 23.64 -97.21
CA HIS A 53 0.73 24.85 -97.88
C HIS A 53 0.07 25.81 -96.88
N LEU A 54 0.44 27.09 -96.99
CA LEU A 54 -0.25 28.19 -96.33
C LEU A 54 -1.66 28.35 -96.91
N PRO A 55 -2.62 28.93 -96.16
CA PRO A 55 -3.93 29.27 -96.70
C PRO A 55 -3.77 30.35 -97.77
N THR A 56 -3.57 29.95 -99.02
CA THR A 56 -3.65 30.87 -100.15
C THR A 56 -5.11 31.05 -100.55
N PRO A 57 -5.54 32.27 -100.93
CA PRO A 57 -6.89 32.53 -101.41
C PRO A 57 -7.23 31.62 -102.60
N PRO A 58 -8.53 31.32 -102.82
CA PRO A 58 -8.94 30.41 -103.89
C PRO A 58 -8.51 30.96 -105.25
N PRO A 59 -7.98 30.13 -106.17
CA PRO A 59 -7.61 30.55 -107.50
C PRO A 59 -8.86 30.97 -108.29
N ASP A 60 -8.83 32.17 -108.86
CA ASP A 60 -9.81 32.60 -109.86
C ASP A 60 -9.60 31.78 -111.14
N GLY A 61 -10.60 30.98 -111.55
CA GLY A 61 -10.75 30.55 -112.94
C GLY A 61 -10.91 29.06 -113.18
N ASN A 62 -12.14 28.70 -113.58
CA ASN A 62 -12.59 27.51 -114.30
C ASN A 62 -11.47 26.77 -115.08
N THR A 63 -11.04 25.61 -114.58
CA THR A 63 -10.67 24.39 -115.32
C THR A 63 -10.00 23.41 -114.35
N LEU A 64 -10.59 22.21 -114.17
CA LEU A 64 -10.29 21.14 -113.20
C LEU A 64 -11.09 21.19 -111.88
N ASP A 65 -12.43 21.26 -111.99
CA ASP A 65 -13.33 21.31 -110.82
C ASP A 65 -13.30 20.03 -109.95
N GLU A 66 -13.04 18.84 -110.52
CA GLU A 66 -13.01 17.59 -109.73
C GLU A 66 -11.69 17.39 -108.96
N GLU A 67 -10.54 17.69 -109.56
CA GLU A 67 -9.24 17.57 -108.89
C GLU A 67 -9.00 18.71 -107.88
N ALA A 68 -9.51 19.92 -108.16
CA ALA A 68 -9.46 21.02 -107.21
C ALA A 68 -10.40 20.76 -106.01
N ALA A 69 -11.61 20.23 -106.24
CA ALA A 69 -12.52 19.84 -105.17
C ALA A 69 -11.93 18.72 -104.29
N ALA A 70 -11.32 17.69 -104.88
CA ALA A 70 -10.65 16.62 -104.14
C ALA A 70 -9.52 17.15 -103.25
N LYS A 71 -8.65 18.03 -103.77
CA LYS A 71 -7.58 18.67 -102.99
C LYS A 71 -8.11 19.55 -101.86
N THR A 72 -9.24 20.22 -102.06
CA THR A 72 -9.88 21.02 -100.99
C THR A 72 -10.52 20.14 -99.91
N ALA A 73 -11.09 18.99 -100.27
CA ALA A 73 -11.63 18.03 -99.32
C ALA A 73 -10.53 17.38 -98.47
N ASP A 74 -9.42 16.97 -99.09
CA ASP A 74 -8.24 16.44 -98.37
C ASP A 74 -7.65 17.47 -97.41
N ARG A 75 -7.60 18.76 -97.82
CA ARG A 75 -7.16 19.86 -96.95
C ARG A 75 -8.06 20.02 -95.73
N GLN A 76 -9.38 19.98 -95.91
CA GLN A 76 -10.34 20.08 -94.81
C GLN A 76 -10.22 18.90 -93.84
N GLN A 77 -9.97 17.69 -94.35
CA GLN A 77 -9.73 16.52 -93.50
C GLN A 77 -8.46 16.66 -92.65
N ILE A 78 -7.37 17.19 -93.21
CA ILE A 78 -6.12 17.44 -92.48
C ILE A 78 -6.32 18.54 -91.42
N GLU A 79 -7.08 19.59 -91.74
CA GLU A 79 -7.40 20.67 -90.79
C GLU A 79 -8.27 20.16 -89.62
N GLU A 80 -9.24 19.30 -89.91
CA GLU A 80 -10.08 18.66 -88.90
C GLU A 80 -9.25 17.72 -88.01
N GLN A 81 -8.38 16.91 -88.58
CA GLN A 81 -7.45 16.06 -87.82
C GLN A 81 -6.54 16.88 -86.90
N ARG A 82 -6.04 18.04 -87.36
CA ARG A 82 -5.27 18.96 -86.51
C ARG A 82 -6.12 19.60 -85.41
N ARG A 83 -7.40 19.89 -85.68
CA ARG A 83 -8.32 20.40 -84.66
C ARG A 83 -8.53 19.36 -83.56
N ILE A 84 -8.90 18.13 -83.93
CA ILE A 84 -9.09 17.01 -83.00
C ILE A 84 -7.80 16.76 -82.21
N TRP A 85 -6.64 16.69 -82.88
CA TRP A 85 -5.36 16.49 -82.20
C TRP A 85 -5.05 17.58 -81.17
N ARG A 86 -5.36 18.86 -81.45
CA ARG A 86 -5.18 19.94 -80.48
C ARG A 86 -6.10 19.78 -79.28
N GLU A 87 -7.37 19.46 -79.49
CA GLU A 87 -8.34 19.22 -78.42
C GLU A 87 -7.92 18.04 -77.54
N GLU A 88 -7.48 16.94 -78.16
CA GLU A 88 -6.96 15.78 -77.44
C GLU A 88 -5.67 16.11 -76.65
N CYS A 89 -4.75 16.91 -77.23
CA CYS A 89 -3.56 17.38 -76.51
C CYS A 89 -3.95 18.21 -75.27
N MET A 90 -4.92 19.12 -75.41
CA MET A 90 -5.39 19.94 -74.28
C MET A 90 -5.98 19.06 -73.17
N LEU A 91 -6.73 18.02 -73.52
CA LEU A 91 -7.29 17.07 -72.56
C LEU A 91 -6.20 16.28 -71.83
N ASP A 92 -5.17 15.84 -72.55
CA ASP A 92 -4.02 15.16 -71.95
C ASP A 92 -3.24 16.07 -70.99
N PHE A 93 -3.01 17.34 -71.37
CA PHE A 93 -2.35 18.32 -70.50
C PHE A 93 -3.17 18.61 -69.24
N ALA A 94 -4.49 18.70 -69.35
CA ALA A 94 -5.37 18.85 -68.19
C ALA A 94 -5.30 17.62 -67.27
N ALA A 95 -5.28 16.41 -67.83
CA ALA A 95 -5.12 15.17 -67.05
C ALA A 95 -3.74 15.09 -66.36
N PHE A 96 -2.69 15.60 -67.01
CA PHE A 96 -1.34 15.69 -66.47
C PHE A 96 -1.23 16.70 -65.32
N GLU A 97 -1.80 17.90 -65.49
CA GLU A 97 -1.86 18.90 -64.41
C GLU A 97 -2.57 18.33 -63.18
N SER A 98 -3.73 17.69 -63.38
CA SER A 98 -4.45 17.01 -62.30
C SER A 98 -3.60 15.94 -61.60
N SER A 99 -2.82 15.17 -62.35
CA SER A 99 -1.90 14.17 -61.78
C SER A 99 -0.79 14.81 -60.95
N ILE A 100 -0.22 15.94 -61.38
CA ILE A 100 0.81 16.65 -60.62
C ILE A 100 0.24 17.18 -59.30
N VAL A 101 -0.92 17.84 -59.34
CA VAL A 101 -1.57 18.37 -58.14
C VAL A 101 -1.86 17.25 -57.14
N ARG A 102 -2.34 16.11 -57.61
CA ARG A 102 -2.53 14.91 -56.77
C ARG A 102 -1.23 14.44 -56.13
N ILE A 103 -0.13 14.35 -56.88
CA ILE A 103 1.17 13.91 -56.34
C ILE A 103 1.65 14.89 -55.26
N GLN A 104 1.50 16.20 -55.47
CA GLN A 104 1.86 17.22 -54.48
C GLN A 104 1.00 17.11 -53.21
N LEU A 105 -0.31 16.92 -53.35
CA LEU A 105 -1.21 16.72 -52.20
C LEU A 105 -0.85 15.46 -51.41
N LEU A 106 -0.57 14.36 -52.11
CA LEU A 106 -0.13 13.11 -51.48
C LEU A 106 1.21 13.28 -50.77
N HIS A 107 2.16 14.01 -51.37
CA HIS A 107 3.44 14.33 -50.75
C HIS A 107 3.24 15.09 -49.44
N ASN A 108 2.49 16.20 -49.48
CA ASN A 108 2.25 17.02 -48.30
C ASN A 108 1.49 16.27 -47.20
N SER A 109 0.50 15.46 -47.58
CA SER A 109 -0.23 14.59 -46.66
C SER A 109 0.69 13.58 -45.98
N ASN A 110 1.56 12.93 -46.75
CA ASN A 110 2.54 11.97 -46.21
C ASN A 110 3.54 12.64 -45.27
N GLU A 111 3.96 13.89 -45.53
CA GLU A 111 4.84 14.63 -44.62
C GLU A 111 4.16 14.92 -43.28
N VAL A 112 2.89 15.32 -43.30
CA VAL A 112 2.11 15.54 -42.08
C VAL A 112 1.95 14.25 -41.29
N GLU A 113 1.61 13.14 -41.95
CA GLU A 113 1.48 11.84 -41.29
C GLU A 113 2.82 11.34 -40.73
N ARG A 114 3.94 11.55 -41.44
CA ARG A 114 5.28 11.25 -40.90
C ARG A 114 5.60 12.06 -39.65
N ALA A 115 5.26 13.35 -39.65
CA ALA A 115 5.44 14.22 -38.48
C ALA A 115 4.58 13.74 -37.31
N ARG A 116 3.33 13.34 -37.58
CA ARG A 116 2.43 12.74 -36.58
C ARG A 116 3.01 11.45 -35.99
N TYR A 117 3.47 10.51 -36.83
CA TYR A 117 4.08 9.27 -36.36
C TYR A 117 5.37 9.52 -35.56
N ALA A 118 6.17 10.52 -35.94
CA ALA A 118 7.35 10.91 -35.18
C ALA A 118 6.97 11.44 -33.78
N ALA A 119 5.94 12.30 -33.69
CA ALA A 119 5.45 12.81 -32.42
C ALA A 119 4.84 11.69 -31.54
N GLU A 120 4.06 10.79 -32.14
CA GLU A 120 3.48 9.65 -31.43
C GLU A 120 4.54 8.67 -30.95
N LYS A 121 5.57 8.41 -31.76
CA LYS A 121 6.74 7.61 -31.34
C LYS A 121 7.41 8.18 -30.09
N LEU A 122 7.63 9.49 -30.05
CA LEU A 122 8.22 10.15 -28.87
C LEU A 122 7.32 9.98 -27.65
N LYS A 123 5.99 10.18 -27.80
CA LYS A 123 5.02 9.97 -26.73
C LYS A 123 5.05 8.53 -26.19
N ILE A 124 5.11 7.53 -27.07
CA ILE A 124 5.20 6.13 -26.67
C ILE A 124 6.53 5.85 -25.96
N GLN A 125 7.64 6.45 -26.42
CA GLN A 125 8.93 6.32 -25.75
C GLN A 125 8.93 6.93 -24.36
N GLU A 126 8.30 8.10 -24.19
CA GLU A 126 8.13 8.74 -22.88
C GLU A 126 7.26 7.89 -21.94
N THR A 127 6.14 7.35 -22.41
CA THR A 127 5.29 6.49 -21.58
C THR A 127 6.01 5.19 -21.20
N MET A 128 6.75 4.57 -22.13
CA MET A 128 7.59 3.41 -21.82
C MET A 128 8.61 3.72 -20.73
N GLN A 129 9.26 4.88 -20.79
CA GLN A 129 10.24 5.28 -19.78
C GLN A 129 9.56 5.52 -18.43
N ARG A 130 8.42 6.24 -18.40
CA ARG A 130 7.64 6.47 -17.19
C ARG A 130 7.21 5.16 -16.52
N VAL A 131 6.79 4.17 -17.30
CA VAL A 131 6.41 2.84 -16.78
C VAL A 131 7.61 2.13 -16.16
N ARG A 132 8.79 2.21 -16.79
CA ARG A 132 10.03 1.65 -16.21
C ARG A 132 10.37 2.32 -14.89
N ASP A 133 10.37 3.64 -14.85
CA ASP A 133 10.71 4.41 -13.65
C ASP A 133 9.73 4.07 -12.51
N ASN A 134 8.42 4.04 -12.79
CA ASN A 134 7.41 3.65 -11.82
C ASN A 134 7.58 2.20 -11.33
N THR A 135 7.93 1.28 -12.22
CA THR A 135 8.20 -0.12 -11.84
C THR A 135 9.39 -0.21 -10.89
N THR A 136 10.47 0.56 -11.15
CA THR A 136 11.63 0.60 -10.25
C THR A 136 11.27 1.19 -8.88
N GLU A 137 10.45 2.24 -8.84
CA GLU A 137 9.96 2.82 -7.59
C GLU A 137 9.11 1.83 -6.78
N LEU A 138 8.22 1.11 -7.44
CA LEU A 138 7.40 0.07 -6.81
C LEU A 138 8.25 -1.07 -6.24
N HIS A 139 9.34 -1.46 -6.93
CA HIS A 139 10.28 -2.44 -6.39
C HIS A 139 10.95 -1.97 -5.10
N VAL A 140 11.36 -0.70 -5.03
CA VAL A 140 11.95 -0.11 -3.81
C VAL A 140 10.91 -0.09 -2.67
N GLN A 141 9.69 0.36 -2.96
CA GLN A 141 8.60 0.38 -1.95
C GLN A 141 8.27 -1.03 -1.45
N LEU A 142 8.30 -2.02 -2.33
CA LEU A 142 8.08 -3.42 -1.98
C LEU A 142 9.20 -3.94 -1.06
N GLU A 143 10.47 -3.66 -1.36
CA GLU A 143 11.60 -4.04 -0.51
C GLU A 143 11.48 -3.40 0.89
N GLU A 144 11.14 -2.11 0.96
CA GLU A 144 10.90 -1.44 2.24
C GLU A 144 9.73 -2.05 3.02
N ALA A 145 8.64 -2.41 2.35
CA ALA A 145 7.49 -3.05 2.97
C ALA A 145 7.85 -4.45 3.50
N GLN A 146 8.63 -5.22 2.75
CA GLN A 146 9.15 -6.51 3.19
C GLN A 146 10.05 -6.37 4.41
N ASN A 147 10.95 -5.39 4.43
CA ASN A 147 11.81 -5.09 5.58
C ASN A 147 11.00 -4.69 6.83
N LYS A 148 9.93 -3.91 6.66
CA LYS A 148 9.01 -3.58 7.77
C LYS A 148 8.25 -4.83 8.25
N LEU A 149 7.85 -5.72 7.35
CA LEU A 149 7.17 -6.96 7.70
C LEU A 149 8.10 -7.91 8.47
N THR A 150 9.36 -8.07 8.04
CA THR A 150 10.34 -8.89 8.75
C THR A 150 10.59 -8.33 10.15
N LEU A 151 10.75 -7.01 10.28
CA LEU A 151 10.87 -6.36 11.59
C LEU A 151 9.66 -6.63 12.49
N ARG A 152 8.43 -6.48 11.97
CA ARG A 152 7.21 -6.81 12.74
C ARG A 152 7.19 -8.26 13.20
N LYS A 153 7.52 -9.20 12.32
CA LYS A 153 7.64 -10.62 12.69
C LYS A 153 8.66 -10.84 13.82
N THR A 154 9.79 -10.11 13.82
CA THR A 154 10.74 -10.22 14.94
C THR A 154 10.18 -9.66 16.25
N TYR A 155 9.41 -8.58 16.20
CA TYR A 155 8.72 -8.05 17.38
C TYR A 155 7.64 -8.99 17.88
N ASP A 156 6.86 -9.59 16.99
CA ASP A 156 5.84 -10.58 17.34
C ASP A 156 6.49 -11.79 18.02
N GLN A 157 7.60 -12.31 17.48
CA GLN A 157 8.37 -13.39 18.12
C GLN A 157 8.90 -13.02 19.50
N LEU A 158 9.33 -11.77 19.71
CA LEU A 158 9.77 -11.29 21.02
C LEU A 158 8.60 -11.13 21.98
N ALA A 159 7.48 -10.61 21.51
CA ALA A 159 6.24 -10.49 22.28
C ALA A 159 5.76 -11.87 22.72
N ASP A 160 5.73 -12.85 21.81
CA ASP A 160 5.37 -14.23 22.11
C ASP A 160 6.29 -14.83 23.16
N LYS A 161 7.61 -14.62 23.09
CA LYS A 161 8.56 -15.08 24.12
C LYS A 161 8.30 -14.46 25.49
N ILE A 162 7.91 -13.19 25.53
CA ILE A 162 7.60 -12.48 26.78
C ILE A 162 6.26 -12.94 27.36
N LEU A 163 5.24 -13.08 26.52
CA LEU A 163 3.87 -13.39 26.93
C LEU A 163 3.65 -14.90 27.20
N SER A 164 4.34 -15.79 26.46
CA SER A 164 4.23 -17.24 26.65
C SER A 164 5.01 -17.75 27.87
N ASN A 165 5.99 -16.99 28.36
CA ASN A 165 6.76 -17.39 29.52
C ASN A 165 5.94 -17.21 30.80
N ARG A 166 5.32 -18.30 31.24
CA ARG A 166 4.53 -18.38 32.48
C ARG A 166 5.30 -17.95 33.75
N MET A 167 6.64 -17.92 33.73
CA MET A 167 7.44 -17.42 34.87
C MET A 167 7.48 -15.90 34.93
N LEU A 168 7.23 -15.20 33.81
CA LEU A 168 7.12 -13.75 33.77
C LEU A 168 5.70 -13.34 34.14
N LYS A 169 5.54 -12.78 35.34
CA LYS A 169 4.27 -12.17 35.74
C LYS A 169 4.05 -10.84 35.00
N PRO A 170 2.79 -10.44 34.73
CA PRO A 170 2.47 -9.10 34.23
C PRO A 170 3.06 -8.01 35.12
N ARG A 171 3.43 -6.87 34.53
CA ARG A 171 4.03 -5.75 35.29
C ARG A 171 3.11 -5.21 36.39
N GLU A 172 1.81 -5.17 36.13
CA GLU A 172 0.82 -4.69 37.11
C GLU A 172 0.82 -5.56 38.37
N ASP A 173 0.78 -6.88 38.21
CA ASP A 173 0.82 -7.83 39.33
C ASP A 173 2.14 -7.76 40.11
N GLN A 174 3.25 -7.48 39.42
CA GLN A 174 4.55 -7.27 40.05
C GLN A 174 4.54 -5.98 40.88
N HIS A 175 3.95 -4.90 40.39
CA HIS A 175 3.82 -3.64 41.15
C HIS A 175 3.00 -3.82 42.43
N VAL A 176 1.85 -4.50 42.36
CA VAL A 176 1.02 -4.79 43.54
C VAL A 176 1.77 -5.66 44.56
N GLN A 177 2.54 -6.65 44.10
CA GLN A 177 3.37 -7.48 44.99
C GLN A 177 4.50 -6.67 45.64
N LEU A 178 5.15 -5.78 44.89
CA LEU A 178 6.19 -4.90 45.43
C LEU A 178 5.63 -3.93 46.46
N GLU A 179 4.45 -3.35 46.20
CA GLU A 179 3.78 -2.46 47.16
C GLU A 179 3.44 -3.20 48.46
N LYS A 180 2.91 -4.43 48.36
CA LYS A 180 2.62 -5.27 49.53
C LYS A 180 3.88 -5.61 50.34
N LEU A 181 4.98 -5.97 49.67
CA LEU A 181 6.24 -6.26 50.35
C LEU A 181 6.81 -5.01 51.02
N ASN A 182 6.70 -3.84 50.38
CA ASN A 182 7.11 -2.57 50.98
C ASN A 182 6.26 -2.20 52.20
N SER A 183 4.96 -2.45 52.18
CA SER A 183 4.11 -2.22 53.37
C SER A 183 4.49 -3.17 54.51
N GLU A 184 4.76 -4.44 54.22
CA GLU A 184 5.20 -5.42 55.22
C GLU A 184 6.57 -5.06 55.82
N ILE A 185 7.52 -4.59 54.99
CA ILE A 185 8.82 -4.09 55.46
C ILE A 185 8.62 -2.89 56.39
N ALA A 186 7.76 -1.94 56.02
CA ALA A 186 7.48 -0.77 56.86
C ALA A 186 6.85 -1.16 58.20
N GLU A 187 5.97 -2.16 58.22
CA GLU A 187 5.39 -2.71 59.45
C GLU A 187 6.46 -3.37 60.33
N LEU A 188 7.32 -4.23 59.76
CA LEU A 188 8.40 -4.90 60.48
C LEU A 188 9.45 -3.91 61.02
N GLU A 189 9.74 -2.84 60.28
CA GLU A 189 10.62 -1.76 60.74
C GLU A 189 10.01 -1.04 61.96
N ARG A 190 8.70 -0.78 61.93
CA ARG A 190 7.97 -0.20 63.06
C ARG A 190 7.94 -1.14 64.26
N GLU A 191 7.73 -2.44 64.06
CA GLU A 191 7.79 -3.44 65.13
C GLU A 191 9.20 -3.54 65.73
N LYS A 192 10.24 -3.53 64.89
CA LYS A 192 11.63 -3.49 65.34
C LYS A 192 11.92 -2.26 66.20
N GLU A 193 11.41 -1.10 65.82
CA GLU A 193 11.54 0.13 66.63
C GLU A 193 10.85 -0.03 67.99
N GLN A 194 9.62 -0.56 68.03
CA GLN A 194 8.91 -0.85 69.28
C GLN A 194 9.65 -1.87 70.16
N TYR A 195 10.25 -2.91 69.57
CA TYR A 195 11.08 -3.87 70.31
C TYR A 195 12.35 -3.21 70.85
N ALA A 196 12.96 -2.29 70.09
CA ALA A 196 14.09 -1.53 70.57
C ALA A 196 13.70 -0.64 71.77
N GLU A 197 12.56 0.05 71.70
CA GLU A 197 12.02 0.85 72.80
C GLU A 197 11.76 0.00 74.06
N THR A 198 10.97 -1.08 73.93
CA THR A 198 10.67 -1.97 75.06
C THR A 198 11.93 -2.62 75.67
N TRP A 199 12.94 -2.92 74.84
CA TRP A 199 14.23 -3.39 75.32
C TRP A 199 14.97 -2.33 76.14
N THR A 200 14.97 -1.07 75.69
CA THR A 200 15.58 0.04 76.45
C THR A 200 14.87 0.29 77.76
N GLU A 201 13.53 0.23 77.78
CA GLU A 201 12.73 0.34 79.00
C GLU A 201 13.03 -0.79 79.98
N ARG A 202 13.04 -2.04 79.52
CA ARG A 202 13.39 -3.20 80.36
C ARG A 202 14.81 -3.10 80.90
N ARG A 203 15.77 -2.63 80.08
CA ARG A 203 17.14 -2.38 80.54
C ARG A 203 17.18 -1.31 81.63
N ASN A 204 16.37 -0.26 81.52
CA ASN A 204 16.26 0.79 82.53
C ASN A 204 15.56 0.29 83.80
N GLN A 205 14.51 -0.51 83.68
CA GLN A 205 13.86 -1.19 84.82
C GLN A 205 14.85 -2.10 85.55
N PHE A 206 15.64 -2.90 84.81
CA PHE A 206 16.66 -3.76 85.41
C PHE A 206 17.75 -2.95 86.13
N LYS A 207 18.22 -1.83 85.54
CA LYS A 207 19.15 -0.91 86.22
C LYS A 207 18.58 -0.41 87.54
N ARG A 208 17.30 0.01 87.54
CA ARG A 208 16.61 0.48 88.74
C ARG A 208 16.49 -0.60 89.82
N ILE A 209 16.12 -1.84 89.44
CA ILE A 209 16.08 -2.98 90.37
C ILE A 209 17.46 -3.27 90.97
N VAL A 210 18.53 -3.22 90.16
CA VAL A 210 19.90 -3.41 90.65
C VAL A 210 20.32 -2.31 91.62
N GLU A 211 19.93 -1.06 91.36
CA GLU A 211 20.16 0.07 92.26
C GLU A 211 19.40 -0.09 93.59
N GLU A 212 18.11 -0.44 93.54
CA GLU A 212 17.29 -0.71 94.71
C GLU A 212 17.81 -1.93 95.50
N GLY A 213 18.25 -2.99 94.83
CA GLY A 213 18.88 -4.16 95.46
C GLY A 213 20.21 -3.82 96.16
N LYS A 214 21.03 -2.94 95.57
CA LYS A 214 22.23 -2.40 96.24
C LYS A 214 21.87 -1.53 97.43
N ASN A 215 20.80 -0.74 97.35
CA ASN A 215 20.31 0.07 98.47
C ASN A 215 19.79 -0.81 99.61
N MET A 216 19.05 -1.86 99.31
CA MET A 216 18.60 -2.85 100.28
C MET A 216 19.77 -3.57 100.94
N LEU A 217 20.80 -3.97 100.19
CA LEU A 217 22.04 -4.51 100.78
C LEU A 217 22.76 -3.52 101.69
N ARG A 218 22.68 -2.22 101.40
CA ARG A 218 23.19 -1.16 102.28
C ARG A 218 22.37 -1.09 103.55
N ILE A 219 21.04 -1.06 103.45
CA ILE A 219 20.13 -1.06 104.62
C ILE A 219 20.35 -2.32 105.47
N ILE A 220 20.41 -3.52 104.88
CA ILE A 220 20.68 -4.77 105.62
C ILE A 220 22.05 -4.73 106.28
N ARG A 221 23.06 -4.15 105.64
CA ARG A 221 24.38 -3.99 106.26
C ARG A 221 24.32 -3.01 107.42
N ASP A 222 23.67 -1.87 107.24
CA ASP A 222 23.54 -0.83 108.26
C ASP A 222 22.70 -1.34 109.44
N GLU A 223 21.64 -2.11 109.17
CA GLU A 223 20.78 -2.78 110.16
C GLU A 223 21.49 -3.95 110.85
N LYS A 224 22.31 -4.73 110.13
CA LYS A 224 23.19 -5.75 110.74
C LYS A 224 24.27 -5.11 111.61
N GLU A 225 24.87 -4.02 111.16
CA GLU A 225 25.85 -3.27 111.95
C GLU A 225 25.19 -2.62 113.17
N GLU A 226 23.95 -2.14 113.05
CA GLU A 226 23.15 -1.63 114.17
C GLU A 226 22.68 -2.74 115.11
N ALA A 227 22.37 -3.93 114.61
CA ALA A 227 22.11 -5.13 115.41
C ALA A 227 23.38 -5.58 116.16
N GLU A 228 24.55 -5.63 115.51
CA GLU A 228 25.84 -5.89 116.20
C GLU A 228 26.17 -4.80 117.22
N ARG A 229 25.81 -3.53 116.96
CA ARG A 229 25.99 -2.41 117.92
C ARG A 229 25.00 -2.45 119.08
N LYS A 230 23.85 -3.12 118.92
CA LYS A 230 22.78 -3.26 119.93
C LYS A 230 22.82 -4.59 120.69
N GLU A 231 23.43 -5.63 120.11
CA GLU A 231 23.71 -6.93 120.71
C GLU A 231 25.11 -6.97 121.38
N GLY A 232 25.99 -6.01 121.09
CA GLY A 232 27.30 -5.88 121.72
C GLY A 232 27.30 -5.50 123.22
N MET A 233 26.17 -5.52 123.93
CA MET A 233 26.09 -5.16 125.35
C MET A 233 25.10 -5.98 126.19
N GLU A 234 24.93 -7.28 125.93
CA GLU A 234 24.56 -8.24 126.99
C GLU A 234 25.03 -9.65 126.63
N GLY A 235 25.96 -10.20 127.41
CA GLY A 235 26.31 -11.61 127.39
C GLY A 235 25.48 -12.38 128.41
N GLY A 236 25.06 -13.59 128.03
CA GLY A 236 24.39 -14.61 128.85
C GLY A 236 23.63 -15.54 127.91
N ASP A 237 24.19 -16.67 127.47
CA ASP A 237 24.26 -17.94 128.21
C ASP A 237 22.87 -18.34 128.76
N ASP A 238 22.15 -19.24 128.07
CA ASP A 238 22.09 -20.65 128.48
C ASP A 238 21.24 -21.47 127.47
N VAL A 239 21.50 -22.76 127.56
CA VAL A 239 21.05 -23.97 126.89
C VAL A 239 19.52 -24.17 126.95
N ASP A 240 18.93 -24.85 125.95
CA ASP A 240 18.33 -26.18 126.09
C ASP A 240 17.23 -26.51 125.06
N ASP A 241 17.18 -27.82 124.84
CA ASP A 241 16.41 -28.74 124.00
C ASP A 241 14.87 -28.53 123.95
N GLY A 242 14.20 -29.12 122.94
CA GLY A 242 12.74 -29.25 123.01
C GLY A 242 11.96 -29.40 121.70
N GLU A 243 11.90 -30.64 121.23
CA GLU A 243 10.95 -31.31 120.34
C GLU A 243 9.45 -30.87 120.41
N GLY A 244 8.71 -31.03 119.29
CA GLY A 244 7.23 -31.20 119.26
C GLY A 244 6.45 -30.20 118.39
N SER A 245 6.03 -30.52 117.16
CA SER A 245 4.82 -31.26 116.77
C SER A 245 3.49 -30.45 116.78
N THR A 246 2.82 -30.49 115.61
CA THR A 246 1.36 -30.37 115.34
C THR A 246 0.68 -29.01 115.01
N VAL A 247 0.10 -28.99 113.78
CA VAL A 247 -1.34 -28.82 113.46
C VAL A 247 -1.92 -27.45 112.99
N ARG A 248 -2.44 -27.51 111.74
CA ARG A 248 -3.66 -26.95 111.10
C ARG A 248 -3.75 -25.52 110.52
N GLY A 249 -4.16 -25.51 109.24
CA GLY A 249 -5.27 -24.71 108.67
C GLY A 249 -4.86 -23.67 107.61
N GLU A 250 -4.98 -23.91 106.28
CA GLU A 250 -6.12 -23.59 105.37
C GLU A 250 -6.37 -22.05 105.21
N ILE A 251 -6.54 -21.36 104.06
CA ILE A 251 -7.10 -21.61 102.70
C ILE A 251 -6.70 -20.46 101.72
N SER A 252 -6.60 -20.76 100.40
CA SER A 252 -7.00 -19.94 99.19
C SER A 252 -5.85 -19.67 98.19
N ARG A 253 -5.76 -20.27 96.99
CA ARG A 253 -6.61 -20.30 95.75
C ARG A 253 -6.28 -19.19 94.72
N MET A 254 -5.53 -19.57 93.67
CA MET A 254 -5.65 -19.20 92.23
C MET A 254 -4.45 -19.88 91.52
N GLY A 255 -4.50 -20.70 90.45
CA GLY A 255 -5.49 -20.95 89.42
C GLY A 255 -4.80 -20.86 88.05
N THR A 256 -4.13 -21.92 87.58
CA THR A 256 -3.61 -22.05 86.20
C THR A 256 -4.15 -23.33 85.57
N PRO A 257 -4.99 -23.27 84.52
CA PRO A 257 -5.47 -24.47 83.85
C PRO A 257 -4.55 -24.91 82.71
N LYS A 258 -4.45 -26.24 82.58
CA LYS A 258 -3.87 -27.01 81.48
C LYS A 258 -4.69 -26.89 80.18
N PRO A 259 -4.11 -27.19 79.01
CA PRO A 259 -4.81 -27.24 77.74
C PRO A 259 -5.39 -28.65 77.47
N ASP A 260 -6.58 -28.73 76.87
CA ASP A 260 -6.97 -29.70 75.84
C ASP A 260 -8.44 -29.50 75.39
N GLY A 261 -8.69 -29.61 74.08
CA GLY A 261 -10.01 -29.99 73.53
C GLY A 261 -10.66 -29.03 72.51
N ALA A 262 -10.41 -29.30 71.22
CA ALA A 262 -11.26 -29.18 70.02
C ALA A 262 -12.50 -28.25 69.98
N VAL A 263 -12.67 -27.49 68.87
CA VAL A 263 -13.84 -27.45 67.95
C VAL A 263 -13.54 -26.51 66.75
N THR A 264 -13.65 -27.03 65.54
CA THR A 264 -13.61 -26.31 64.24
C THR A 264 -14.93 -25.56 63.96
N PRO A 265 -14.94 -24.54 63.07
CA PRO A 265 -15.89 -24.66 61.96
C PRO A 265 -15.29 -24.36 60.57
N MET A 266 -15.47 -25.31 59.65
CA MET A 266 -15.46 -25.11 58.19
C MET A 266 -16.75 -24.43 57.74
N HIS A 267 -16.69 -23.58 56.69
CA HIS A 267 -17.57 -23.50 55.48
C HIS A 267 -17.31 -22.15 54.74
N LYS A 268 -17.35 -21.94 53.40
CA LYS A 268 -17.84 -22.70 52.23
C LYS A 268 -16.98 -22.42 50.98
N SER A 269 -16.74 -23.45 50.18
CA SER A 269 -16.67 -23.33 48.71
C SER A 269 -18.08 -23.38 48.14
N ASN A 270 -18.35 -22.63 47.07
CA ASN A 270 -19.47 -22.90 46.18
C ASN A 270 -19.01 -22.72 44.72
N ASN A 271 -19.30 -23.72 43.89
CA ASN A 271 -18.94 -23.84 42.49
C ASN A 271 -19.86 -23.01 41.56
N GLY A 272 -19.33 -22.70 40.37
CA GLY A 272 -19.92 -23.06 39.06
C GLY A 272 -21.34 -22.64 38.68
N ASP A 273 -21.39 -21.75 37.69
CA ASP A 273 -22.15 -21.81 36.42
C ASP A 273 -23.69 -21.66 36.32
N GLU A 274 -24.03 -20.94 35.24
CA GLU A 274 -25.24 -20.87 34.40
C GLU A 274 -26.65 -20.47 34.92
N SER A 275 -27.23 -19.57 34.12
CA SER A 275 -28.62 -19.50 33.64
C SER A 275 -29.62 -18.52 34.28
N SER A 276 -29.98 -17.53 33.45
CA SER A 276 -31.32 -16.97 33.18
C SER A 276 -32.23 -16.56 34.34
N SER A 277 -32.55 -15.26 34.41
CA SER A 277 -33.93 -14.77 34.32
C SER A 277 -33.99 -13.24 34.18
N GLN A 278 -34.56 -12.85 33.05
CA GLN A 278 -35.40 -11.68 32.74
C GLN A 278 -35.75 -10.72 33.90
N LEU A 279 -35.67 -9.40 33.65
CA LEU A 279 -36.81 -8.47 33.77
C LEU A 279 -36.47 -7.03 33.31
N ALA A 280 -37.12 -6.67 32.20
CA ALA A 280 -37.77 -5.39 31.87
C ALA A 280 -37.11 -4.01 32.10
N VAL A 281 -36.97 -3.35 30.93
CA VAL A 281 -36.91 -1.92 30.58
C VAL A 281 -37.96 -1.04 31.30
N PRO A 282 -37.68 0.27 31.47
CA PRO A 282 -38.57 1.24 30.82
C PRO A 282 -37.84 2.28 29.95
N LYS A 283 -38.51 2.62 28.85
CA LYS A 283 -38.20 3.63 27.84
C LYS A 283 -38.31 5.05 28.41
N SER A 284 -37.50 5.98 27.88
CA SER A 284 -38.03 7.27 27.44
C SER A 284 -37.40 7.68 26.10
N GLN A 285 -38.28 8.13 25.21
CA GLN A 285 -38.02 8.62 23.85
C GLN A 285 -37.95 10.15 23.84
N HIS A 286 -37.59 10.67 22.66
CA HIS A 286 -37.66 12.06 22.15
C HIS A 286 -36.35 12.82 22.36
N GLY A 287 -35.74 13.46 21.36
CA GLY A 287 -36.17 13.77 20.01
C GLY A 287 -35.40 15.00 19.54
N MET A 288 -34.90 14.94 18.30
CA MET A 288 -34.65 16.00 17.32
C MET A 288 -34.12 17.40 17.71
N SER A 289 -33.29 17.91 16.80
CA SER A 289 -32.89 19.31 16.49
C SER A 289 -31.41 19.52 16.78
N GLY A 290 -30.51 19.75 15.81
CA GLY A 290 -30.66 20.53 14.59
C GLY A 290 -30.30 21.97 14.90
N SER A 291 -29.13 22.44 14.43
CA SER A 291 -28.82 23.85 14.08
C SER A 291 -27.30 24.11 13.83
N PRO A 292 -26.96 25.20 13.13
CA PRO A 292 -26.03 25.17 12.00
C PRO A 292 -24.85 26.17 12.10
N ALA A 293 -24.14 26.30 10.97
CA ALA A 293 -23.34 27.45 10.49
C ALA A 293 -21.81 27.36 10.61
N HIS A 294 -21.14 27.37 9.45
CA HIS A 294 -20.32 28.53 9.08
C HIS A 294 -20.15 28.66 7.55
N THR A 295 -20.38 29.88 7.09
CA THR A 295 -20.24 30.41 5.73
C THR A 295 -18.90 31.14 5.53
N ARG A 296 -18.51 31.27 4.25
CA ARG A 296 -17.54 32.17 3.58
C ARG A 296 -16.42 31.40 2.87
N SER A 297 -15.93 31.72 1.67
CA SER A 297 -16.34 32.60 0.55
C SER A 297 -15.27 32.45 -0.56
N THR A 298 -15.71 32.43 -1.83
CA THR A 298 -15.14 33.12 -3.03
C THR A 298 -13.78 32.73 -3.65
N ASP A 299 -13.83 32.21 -4.89
CA ASP A 299 -13.18 32.74 -6.14
C ASP A 299 -13.59 31.81 -7.32
N LEU A 300 -14.40 32.18 -8.30
CA LEU A 300 -14.27 33.10 -9.47
C LEU A 300 -13.32 32.63 -10.62
N SER A 301 -13.92 31.84 -11.54
CA SER A 301 -13.90 31.95 -13.04
C SER A 301 -12.61 31.57 -13.83
N PRO A 302 -12.66 31.27 -15.18
CA PRO A 302 -13.74 31.52 -16.16
C PRO A 302 -14.08 30.42 -17.23
N VAL A 303 -15.33 30.55 -17.76
CA VAL A 303 -15.88 30.39 -19.14
C VAL A 303 -14.85 30.31 -20.29
N GLY A 304 -14.95 29.54 -21.39
CA GLY A 304 -15.94 28.68 -22.10
C GLY A 304 -15.22 28.07 -23.35
N PRO A 305 -15.84 27.67 -24.49
CA PRO A 305 -17.26 27.51 -24.84
C PRO A 305 -17.64 26.08 -25.31
N GLU A 306 -18.95 25.87 -25.48
CA GLU A 306 -19.61 24.70 -26.07
C GLU A 306 -19.29 24.51 -27.57
N GLU A 307 -19.19 23.25 -28.01
CA GLU A 307 -19.77 22.81 -29.28
C GLU A 307 -20.53 21.49 -29.08
N LYS A 308 -21.75 21.48 -29.60
CA LYS A 308 -22.65 20.34 -29.73
C LYS A 308 -22.09 19.37 -30.77
N ASP A 309 -22.15 18.08 -30.51
CA ASP A 309 -22.79 17.21 -31.50
C ASP A 309 -23.33 15.92 -30.88
N THR A 310 -24.55 15.63 -31.28
CA THR A 310 -25.37 14.48 -30.94
C THR A 310 -25.04 13.33 -31.89
N HIS A 311 -24.65 12.16 -31.39
CA HIS A 311 -25.19 10.93 -31.97
C HIS A 311 -25.23 9.77 -30.98
N ASP A 312 -26.46 9.31 -30.86
CA ASP A 312 -27.02 8.13 -30.26
C ASP A 312 -26.38 6.83 -30.79
N THR A 313 -25.92 5.96 -29.88
CA THR A 313 -25.95 4.49 -30.00
C THR A 313 -25.92 3.88 -28.61
N ASP A 314 -27.11 3.72 -28.06
CA ASP A 314 -27.43 2.76 -27.01
C ASP A 314 -27.27 1.32 -27.56
N MET A 315 -26.39 0.52 -26.97
CA MET A 315 -26.38 -0.94 -27.10
C MET A 315 -26.21 -1.53 -25.71
N THR A 316 -27.36 -1.69 -25.06
CA THR A 316 -27.53 -2.39 -23.80
C THR A 316 -27.12 -3.85 -23.92
N ASN A 317 -26.39 -4.25 -22.88
CA ASN A 317 -25.96 -5.58 -22.52
C ASN A 317 -27.15 -6.44 -22.07
N SER A 318 -27.40 -7.60 -22.68
CA SER A 318 -28.13 -8.69 -22.01
C SER A 318 -27.95 -10.05 -22.70
N GLU A 319 -27.56 -11.02 -21.87
CA GLU A 319 -27.76 -12.48 -21.96
C GLU A 319 -26.77 -13.34 -22.76
N GLY A 320 -26.00 -14.11 -21.99
CA GLY A 320 -25.10 -15.19 -22.42
C GLY A 320 -24.59 -15.93 -21.18
N GLU A 321 -25.51 -16.66 -20.54
CA GLU A 321 -25.28 -17.75 -19.58
C GLU A 321 -24.39 -18.85 -20.20
N ILE A 322 -23.86 -19.79 -19.39
CA ILE A 322 -22.97 -20.96 -19.67
C ILE A 322 -21.54 -20.70 -19.10
N GLU A 323 -20.91 -21.50 -18.23
CA GLU A 323 -21.20 -22.75 -17.53
C GLU A 323 -20.00 -22.98 -16.59
N GLU A 324 -20.26 -23.38 -15.34
CA GLU A 324 -19.25 -23.77 -14.37
C GLU A 324 -18.53 -25.05 -14.80
N GLY A 325 -17.19 -25.03 -14.82
CA GLY A 325 -16.37 -26.20 -15.06
C GLY A 325 -15.19 -26.21 -14.10
N GLU A 326 -15.35 -26.90 -12.96
CA GLU A 326 -14.27 -27.37 -12.11
C GLU A 326 -13.39 -28.37 -12.88
N ALA A 327 -12.06 -28.19 -12.83
CA ALA A 327 -11.09 -29.25 -13.11
C ALA A 327 -9.75 -28.91 -12.45
N ASP A 328 -9.60 -29.49 -11.25
CA ASP A 328 -8.41 -30.07 -10.65
C ASP A 328 -7.02 -29.49 -10.92
N VAL A 329 -6.47 -28.99 -9.80
CA VAL A 329 -5.05 -28.91 -9.49
C VAL A 329 -4.46 -30.32 -9.53
N ASP A 330 -3.51 -30.56 -10.42
CA ASP A 330 -2.49 -31.58 -10.19
C ASP A 330 -1.10 -30.96 -10.35
N SER A 331 -0.38 -30.97 -9.23
CA SER A 331 1.05 -30.77 -9.18
C SER A 331 1.74 -31.94 -9.85
N ASP A 332 2.71 -31.70 -10.73
CA ASP A 332 3.85 -32.60 -10.75
C ASP A 332 5.17 -31.88 -11.01
N ILE A 333 6.08 -32.19 -10.09
CA ILE A 333 7.46 -31.76 -9.98
C ILE A 333 8.29 -32.75 -10.79
N GLY A 334 9.04 -32.27 -11.77
CA GLY A 334 9.84 -33.10 -12.66
C GLY A 334 11.20 -32.49 -12.98
N GLU A 335 12.08 -32.57 -11.99
CA GLU A 335 13.52 -32.34 -12.02
C GLU A 335 14.23 -33.06 -13.19
N ALA A 336 15.05 -32.33 -13.97
CA ALA A 336 16.08 -32.93 -14.83
C ALA A 336 17.25 -31.96 -15.02
N MET A 337 18.13 -31.99 -14.03
CA MET A 337 19.52 -31.57 -14.08
C MET A 337 20.30 -32.64 -14.86
N VAL A 338 20.88 -32.31 -16.01
CA VAL A 338 22.01 -33.09 -16.57
C VAL A 338 23.07 -32.12 -17.08
N THR A 339 24.13 -32.08 -16.29
CA THR A 339 25.48 -31.72 -16.64
C THR A 339 26.09 -32.79 -17.55
N GLU A 340 26.62 -32.40 -18.69
CA GLU A 340 27.95 -32.82 -19.18
C GLU A 340 28.48 -31.84 -20.22
#